data_AF-A0A2N8ME34-F1
#
_entry.id   AF-A0A2N8ME34-F1
#
_cell.length_a   1.000
_cell.length_b   1.000
_cell.length_c   1.000
_cell.angle_alpha   90.00
_cell.angle_beta   90.00
_cell.angle_gamma   90.00
#
_symmetry.space_group_name_H-M   'P 1'
#
loop_
_entity.id
_entity.type
_entity.pdbx_description
1 polymer ?
#
loop_
_entity_poly.entity_id
_entity_poly.type
_entity_poly.pdbx_seq_one_letter_code
_entity_poly.pdbx_strand_id
1 'polypeptide(L)'
;MTAKPKTHRRAFLRSMATLPIVASPIATAAYAATGGQDAELIALGEQLSAAWATENALRLEGADSHEADEITDAAVAVASDIVDEIHGLRATTLAGAKVKAQAIWWCCSGEEIEDDHFSYGEPATDKRLVAGLLRDLLDI
;
A
#
# COMPACT_ATOMS: atom_id res chain seq x y z
N MET A 1 15.94 6.50 -33.01
CA MET A 1 15.73 6.64 -31.56
C MET A 1 14.28 6.31 -31.28
N THR A 2 13.99 5.06 -30.93
CA THR A 2 12.63 4.56 -30.66
C THR A 2 12.36 4.67 -29.17
N ALA A 3 11.36 5.45 -28.78
CA ALA A 3 10.92 5.59 -27.41
C ALA A 3 10.42 4.22 -26.89
N LYS A 4 11.03 3.71 -25.82
CA LYS A 4 10.52 2.56 -25.07
C LYS A 4 9.18 2.95 -24.44
N PRO A 5 8.10 2.16 -24.59
CA PRO A 5 6.88 2.40 -23.84
C PRO A 5 7.18 2.28 -22.35
N LYS A 6 6.84 3.31 -21.58
CA LYS A 6 6.91 3.29 -20.12
C LYS A 6 5.80 2.39 -19.61
N THR A 7 6.15 1.17 -19.20
CA THR A 7 5.22 0.26 -18.58
C THR A 7 4.97 0.74 -17.15
N HIS A 8 4.00 1.64 -16.97
CA HIS A 8 3.44 1.91 -15.66
C HIS A 8 2.15 1.10 -15.52
N ARG A 9 2.06 0.30 -14.45
CA ARG A 9 0.84 -0.36 -13.95
C ARG A 9 0.17 -1.46 -14.81
N ARG A 10 0.64 -1.76 -16.03
CA ARG A 10 -0.15 -2.52 -17.03
C ARG A 10 0.18 -4.01 -17.25
N ALA A 11 1.18 -4.61 -16.60
CA ALA A 11 1.68 -5.90 -17.10
C ALA A 11 2.12 -6.93 -16.06
N PHE A 12 1.37 -7.16 -14.97
CA PHE A 12 1.58 -8.31 -14.07
C PHE A 12 0.43 -8.29 -13.05
N LEU A 13 -0.38 -9.30 -12.76
CA LEU A 13 -0.16 -10.74 -12.61
C LEU A 13 -1.48 -11.47 -12.78
N ARG A 14 -1.45 -12.60 -13.50
CA ARG A 14 -2.50 -13.61 -13.55
C ARG A 14 -2.41 -14.53 -12.32
N SER A 15 -3.57 -14.97 -11.87
CA SER A 15 -3.85 -16.12 -10.99
C SER A 15 -3.90 -15.84 -9.47
N MET A 16 -5.13 -15.78 -8.93
CA MET A 16 -5.62 -16.62 -7.81
C MET A 16 -7.07 -16.25 -7.47
N ALA A 17 -7.78 -17.20 -6.87
CA ALA A 17 -9.23 -17.33 -6.84
C ALA A 17 -9.98 -16.32 -5.93
N THR A 18 -11.21 -16.04 -6.33
CA THR A 18 -12.22 -15.17 -5.70
C THR A 18 -12.61 -15.60 -4.28
N LEU A 19 -12.64 -14.65 -3.34
CA LEU A 19 -13.33 -14.77 -2.04
C LEU A 19 -14.27 -13.57 -1.83
N PRO A 20 -15.42 -13.75 -1.14
CA PRO A 20 -16.38 -12.68 -0.89
C PRO A 20 -15.92 -11.71 0.21
N ILE A 21 -16.16 -10.42 -0.03
CA ILE A 21 -15.85 -9.30 0.86
C ILE A 21 -16.88 -9.24 2.01
N VAL A 22 -16.41 -9.22 3.26
CA VAL A 22 -17.22 -8.91 4.45
C VAL A 22 -16.75 -7.56 5.00
N ALA A 23 -17.65 -6.58 5.04
CA ALA A 23 -17.38 -5.28 5.63
C ALA A 23 -17.28 -5.41 7.16
N SER A 24 -16.14 -4.99 7.72
CA SER A 24 -15.87 -5.03 9.16
C SER A 24 -16.00 -3.63 9.77
N PRO A 25 -16.72 -3.44 10.89
CA PRO A 25 -16.85 -2.14 11.53
C PRO A 25 -15.54 -1.78 12.26
N ILE A 26 -15.04 -0.56 12.00
CA ILE A 26 -13.87 0.01 12.64
C ILE A 26 -14.16 0.21 14.14
N ALA A 27 -13.48 -0.56 14.99
CA ALA A 27 -13.52 -0.41 16.44
C ALA A 27 -12.34 0.47 16.88
N THR A 28 -12.61 1.75 17.12
CA THR A 28 -11.65 2.67 17.76
C THR A 28 -11.56 2.35 19.25
N ALA A 29 -10.42 1.81 19.68
CA ALA A 29 -10.06 1.71 21.09
C ALA A 29 -8.63 2.22 21.30
N ALA A 30 -8.53 3.44 21.84
CA ALA A 30 -7.31 3.98 22.39
C ALA A 30 -6.84 3.11 23.58
N TYR A 31 -5.76 2.33 23.41
CA TYR A 31 -5.13 1.63 24.53
C TYR A 31 -3.60 1.63 24.41
N ALA A 32 -2.98 2.44 25.27
CA ALA A 32 -1.56 2.47 25.68
C ALA A 32 -0.52 2.78 24.58
N ALA A 33 0.10 3.95 24.75
CA ALA A 33 0.91 4.75 23.80
C ALA A 33 2.18 4.16 23.15
N THR A 34 2.42 2.85 23.20
CA THR A 34 3.45 2.19 22.36
C THR A 34 2.95 0.88 21.77
N GLY A 35 2.25 0.06 22.56
CA GLY A 35 1.56 -1.13 22.04
C GLY A 35 0.34 -0.81 21.16
N GLY A 36 -0.29 0.34 21.37
CA GLY A 36 -1.46 0.77 20.62
C GLY A 36 -1.17 1.09 19.16
N GLN A 37 -0.03 1.73 18.85
CA GLN A 37 0.31 2.09 17.47
C GLN A 37 0.67 0.85 16.63
N ASP A 38 1.38 -0.13 17.20
CA ASP A 38 1.63 -1.39 16.50
C ASP A 38 0.34 -2.20 16.29
N ALA A 39 -0.59 -2.20 17.25
CA ALA A 39 -1.90 -2.83 17.07
C ALA A 39 -2.71 -2.16 15.96
N GLU A 40 -2.69 -0.82 15.90
CA GLU A 40 -3.32 -0.03 14.85
C GLU A 40 -2.66 -0.27 13.49
N LEU A 41 -1.32 -0.31 13.43
CA LEU A 41 -0.58 -0.71 12.22
C LEU A 41 -1.03 -2.10 11.75
N ILE A 42 -1.11 -3.09 12.63
CA ILE A 42 -1.54 -4.44 12.26
C ILE A 42 -2.95 -4.41 11.65
N ALA A 43 -3.89 -3.71 12.29
CA ALA A 43 -5.26 -3.56 11.78
C ALA A 43 -5.31 -2.84 10.42
N LEU A 44 -4.50 -1.79 10.23
CA LEU A 44 -4.36 -1.10 8.95
C LEU A 44 -3.70 -1.97 7.88
N GLY A 45 -2.75 -2.83 8.24
CA GLY A 45 -2.13 -3.80 7.33
C GLY A 45 -3.12 -4.83 6.80
N GLU A 46 -4.04 -5.30 7.65
CA GLU A 46 -5.15 -6.16 7.22
C GLU A 46 -6.09 -5.44 6.24
N GLN A 47 -6.43 -4.18 6.54
CA GLN A 47 -7.26 -3.35 5.66
C GLN A 47 -6.58 -3.08 4.32
N LEU A 48 -5.28 -2.74 4.32
CA LEU A 48 -4.50 -2.53 3.11
C LEU A 48 -4.47 -3.80 2.25
N SER A 49 -4.29 -4.97 2.88
CA SER A 49 -4.32 -6.26 2.18
C SER A 49 -5.64 -6.49 1.46
N ALA A 50 -6.77 -6.19 2.12
CA ALA A 50 -8.10 -6.34 1.54
C ALA A 50 -8.37 -5.32 0.41
N ALA A 51 -7.98 -4.06 0.61
CA ALA A 51 -8.10 -3.02 -0.41
C ALA A 51 -7.27 -3.36 -1.66
N TRP A 52 -6.02 -3.79 -1.47
CA TRP A 52 -5.15 -4.19 -2.57
C TRP A 52 -5.67 -5.43 -3.32
N ALA A 53 -6.23 -6.41 -2.61
CA ALA A 53 -6.88 -7.55 -3.25
C ALA A 53 -8.05 -7.12 -4.15
N THR A 54 -8.84 -6.13 -3.70
CA THR A 54 -9.95 -5.56 -4.47
C THR A 54 -9.44 -4.83 -5.72
N GLU A 55 -8.43 -3.98 -5.55
CA GLU A 55 -7.76 -3.27 -6.66
C GLU A 55 -7.24 -4.25 -7.72
N ASN A 56 -6.58 -5.33 -7.29
CA ASN A 56 -6.06 -6.36 -8.18
C ASN A 56 -7.18 -7.14 -8.90
N ALA A 57 -8.30 -7.40 -8.22
CA ALA A 57 -9.45 -8.04 -8.84
C ALA A 57 -10.06 -7.17 -9.96
N LEU A 58 -10.27 -5.88 -9.69
CA LEU A 58 -10.78 -4.91 -10.68
C LEU A 58 -9.85 -4.81 -11.90
N ARG A 59 -8.54 -4.76 -11.66
CA ARG A 59 -7.53 -4.74 -12.72
C ARG A 59 -7.57 -5.99 -13.61
N LEU A 60 -7.89 -7.15 -13.03
CA LEU A 60 -7.99 -8.42 -13.75
C LEU A 60 -9.26 -8.53 -14.61
N GLU A 61 -10.36 -7.88 -14.21
CA GLU A 61 -11.62 -7.85 -14.97
C GLU A 61 -11.49 -7.06 -16.27
N GLY A 62 -10.58 -6.07 -16.32
CA GLY A 62 -9.92 -5.64 -17.56
C GLY A 62 -10.83 -5.04 -18.62
N ALA A 63 -11.83 -4.24 -18.24
CA ALA A 63 -12.61 -3.46 -19.18
C ALA A 63 -11.81 -2.22 -19.64
N ASP A 64 -11.63 -2.05 -20.95
CA ASP A 64 -11.04 -0.85 -21.57
C ASP A 64 -12.14 0.23 -21.73
N SER A 65 -12.62 0.73 -20.59
CA SER A 65 -13.65 1.76 -20.52
C SER A 65 -13.32 2.80 -19.47
N HIS A 66 -13.80 4.02 -19.69
CA HIS A 66 -13.62 5.11 -18.73
C HIS A 66 -14.21 4.79 -17.35
N GLU A 67 -15.36 4.12 -17.32
CA GLU A 67 -16.02 3.70 -16.07
C GLU A 67 -15.16 2.69 -15.29
N ALA A 68 -14.48 1.77 -15.99
CA ALA A 68 -13.58 0.81 -15.34
C ALA A 68 -12.31 1.48 -14.77
N ASP A 69 -11.80 2.50 -15.47
CA ASP A 69 -10.71 3.33 -14.96
C ASP A 69 -11.14 4.08 -13.69
N GLU A 70 -12.32 4.72 -13.68
CA GLU A 70 -12.85 5.43 -12.50
C GLU A 70 -13.04 4.50 -11.29
N ILE A 71 -13.55 3.29 -11.49
CA ILE A 71 -13.71 2.29 -10.42
C ILE A 71 -12.33 1.85 -9.88
N THR A 72 -11.36 1.64 -10.76
CA THR A 72 -10.00 1.27 -10.37
C THR A 72 -9.32 2.40 -9.60
N ASP A 73 -9.46 3.63 -10.07
CA ASP A 73 -8.90 4.81 -9.40
C ASP A 73 -9.52 5.01 -8.01
N ALA A 74 -10.82 4.78 -7.86
CA ALA A 74 -11.48 4.80 -6.56
C ALA A 74 -10.92 3.72 -5.62
N ALA A 75 -10.67 2.50 -6.10
CA ALA A 75 -10.06 1.43 -5.29
C ALA A 75 -8.62 1.76 -4.89
N VAL A 76 -7.84 2.35 -5.79
CA VAL A 76 -6.48 2.84 -5.51
C VAL A 76 -6.51 3.95 -4.45
N ALA A 77 -7.47 4.87 -4.51
CA ALA A 77 -7.62 5.94 -3.53
C ALA A 77 -7.83 5.39 -2.12
N VAL A 78 -8.68 4.36 -1.95
CA VAL A 78 -8.87 3.71 -0.64
C VAL A 78 -7.57 3.13 -0.09
N ALA A 79 -6.81 2.41 -0.92
CA ALA A 79 -5.52 1.86 -0.49
C ALA A 79 -4.50 2.97 -0.18
N SER A 80 -4.52 4.06 -0.93
CA SER A 80 -3.67 5.23 -0.69
C SER A 80 -3.95 5.89 0.66
N ASP A 81 -5.22 6.10 1.02
CA ASP A 81 -5.60 6.69 2.31
C ASP A 81 -5.11 5.83 3.48
N ILE A 82 -5.27 4.50 3.38
CA ILE A 82 -4.76 3.56 4.39
C ILE A 82 -3.22 3.64 4.51
N VAL A 83 -2.51 3.78 3.39
CA VAL A 83 -1.06 3.92 3.38
C VAL A 83 -0.61 5.23 4.04
N ASP A 84 -1.34 6.33 3.83
CA ASP A 84 -1.07 7.60 4.50
C ASP A 84 -1.30 7.52 6.02
N GLU A 85 -2.31 6.76 6.47
CA GLU A 85 -2.51 6.46 7.89
C GLU A 85 -1.35 5.62 8.46
N ILE A 86 -0.95 4.54 7.77
CA ILE A 86 0.20 3.70 8.15
C ILE A 86 1.49 4.54 8.27
N HIS A 87 1.69 5.48 7.35
CA HIS A 87 2.85 6.37 7.36
C HIS A 87 2.91 7.25 8.62
N GLY A 88 1.75 7.67 9.14
CA GLY A 88 1.65 8.52 10.33
C GLY A 88 1.92 7.81 11.67
N LEU A 89 1.86 6.48 11.70
CA LEU A 89 2.08 5.69 12.92
C LEU A 89 3.54 5.26 13.06
N ARG A 90 4.02 5.07 14.29
CA ARG A 90 5.36 4.55 14.55
C ARG A 90 5.31 3.04 14.77
N ALA A 91 6.18 2.29 14.08
CA ALA A 91 6.39 0.88 14.38
C ALA A 91 7.38 0.74 15.55
N THR A 92 7.00 0.07 16.62
CA THR A 92 7.91 -0.26 17.73
C THR A 92 8.16 -1.77 17.86
N THR A 93 7.47 -2.57 17.06
CA THR A 93 7.64 -4.02 16.97
C THR A 93 8.01 -4.45 15.55
N LEU A 94 8.56 -5.66 15.42
CA LEU A 94 8.78 -6.29 14.11
C LEU A 94 7.47 -6.48 13.34
N ALA A 95 6.34 -6.68 14.02
CA ALA A 95 5.04 -6.81 13.38
C ALA A 95 4.59 -5.50 12.73
N GLY A 96 4.67 -4.37 13.44
CA GLY A 96 4.38 -3.05 12.87
C GLY A 96 5.37 -2.67 11.75
N ALA A 97 6.65 -3.03 11.88
CA ALA A 97 7.64 -2.80 10.83
C ALA A 97 7.30 -3.56 9.53
N LYS A 98 6.76 -4.78 9.64
CA LYS A 98 6.28 -5.55 8.48
C LYS A 98 5.10 -4.90 7.78
N VAL A 99 4.19 -4.27 8.51
CA VAL A 99 3.08 -3.50 7.92
C VAL A 99 3.61 -2.32 7.10
N LYS A 100 4.59 -1.56 7.64
CA LYS A 100 5.21 -0.47 6.88
C LYS A 100 5.93 -0.98 5.63
N ALA A 101 6.63 -2.10 5.73
CA ALA A 101 7.24 -2.75 4.57
C ALA A 101 6.20 -3.18 3.52
N GLN A 102 5.04 -3.67 3.97
CA GLN A 102 3.92 -3.99 3.08
C GLN A 102 3.35 -2.75 2.38
N ALA A 103 3.22 -1.62 3.08
CA ALA A 103 2.79 -0.36 2.47
C ALA A 103 3.77 0.12 1.39
N ILE A 104 5.08 0.02 1.64
CA ILE A 104 6.12 0.30 0.64
C ILE A 104 5.98 -0.64 -0.56
N TRP A 105 5.80 -1.94 -0.32
CA TRP A 105 5.62 -2.95 -1.36
C TRP A 105 4.40 -2.65 -2.25
N TRP A 106 3.27 -2.23 -1.66
CA TRP A 106 2.11 -1.75 -2.40
C TRP A 106 2.44 -0.51 -3.26
N CYS A 107 3.12 0.50 -2.69
CA CYS A 107 3.53 1.69 -3.46
C CYS A 107 4.38 1.34 -4.68
N CYS A 108 5.20 0.29 -4.57
CA CYS A 108 6.05 -0.21 -5.65
C CYS A 108 5.32 -1.21 -6.56
N SER A 109 4.00 -1.38 -6.44
CA SER A 109 3.20 -2.36 -7.21
C SER A 109 3.70 -3.80 -7.09
N GLY A 110 4.41 -4.12 -6.00
CA GLY A 110 5.07 -5.41 -5.83
C GLY A 110 6.25 -5.66 -6.74
N GLU A 111 6.90 -4.60 -7.23
CA GLU A 111 8.17 -4.66 -7.98
C GLU A 111 9.36 -4.40 -7.05
N GLU A 112 10.55 -4.84 -7.47
CA GLU A 112 11.79 -4.50 -6.77
C GLU A 112 12.05 -2.99 -6.85
N ILE A 113 12.55 -2.41 -5.75
CA ILE A 113 12.90 -0.99 -5.73
C ILE A 113 14.22 -0.81 -6.49
N GLU A 114 14.13 -0.36 -7.74
CA GLU A 114 15.30 -0.09 -8.59
C GLU A 114 15.92 1.28 -8.27
N ASP A 115 17.21 1.47 -8.62
CA ASP A 115 17.96 2.72 -8.36
C ASP A 115 17.28 3.98 -8.94
N ASP A 116 16.48 3.81 -10.00
CA ASP A 116 15.78 4.91 -10.68
C ASP A 116 14.44 5.31 -10.03
N HIS A 117 13.88 4.46 -9.15
CA HIS A 117 12.67 4.77 -8.36
C HIS A 117 12.90 5.98 -7.45
N PHE A 118 14.17 6.23 -7.09
CA PHE A 118 14.56 7.37 -6.29
C PHE A 118 14.98 8.62 -7.08
N SER A 119 14.92 8.59 -8.42
CA SER A 119 15.37 9.71 -9.25
C SER A 119 14.54 11.00 -9.07
N TYR A 120 15.17 12.13 -9.45
CA TYR A 120 14.90 13.51 -8.99
C TYR A 120 13.46 14.01 -9.18
N GLY A 121 12.79 14.32 -8.07
CA GLY A 121 11.44 14.90 -7.97
C GLY A 121 11.01 15.09 -6.52
N GLU A 122 9.79 15.59 -6.28
CA GLU A 122 9.15 15.63 -4.96
C GLU A 122 9.23 14.24 -4.27
N PRO A 123 9.39 14.16 -2.94
CA PRO A 123 9.50 12.87 -2.26
C PRO A 123 8.19 12.09 -2.38
N ALA A 124 8.19 11.11 -3.28
CA ALA A 124 7.11 10.15 -3.44
C ALA A 124 6.83 9.41 -2.11
N THR A 125 5.59 8.93 -1.93
CA THR A 125 5.08 8.35 -0.67
C THR A 125 5.93 7.18 -0.18
N ASP A 126 6.45 6.37 -1.09
CA ASP A 126 7.42 5.30 -0.86
C ASP A 126 8.71 5.81 -0.19
N LYS A 127 9.30 6.92 -0.66
CA LYS A 127 10.53 7.50 -0.06
C LYS A 127 10.28 7.94 1.39
N ARG A 128 9.11 8.56 1.64
CA ARG A 128 8.71 9.01 2.98
C ARG A 128 8.49 7.82 3.92
N LEU A 129 7.83 6.77 3.44
CA LEU A 129 7.64 5.52 4.18
C LEU A 129 8.95 4.80 4.50
N VAL A 130 9.86 4.64 3.53
CA VAL A 130 11.18 4.02 3.74
C VAL A 130 11.96 4.81 4.79
N ALA A 131 12.00 6.14 4.67
CA ALA A 131 12.67 6.98 5.66
C ALA A 131 12.04 6.86 7.05
N GLY A 132 10.71 6.82 7.15
CA GLY A 132 9.98 6.60 8.40
C GLY A 132 10.29 5.24 9.03
N LEU A 133 10.27 4.16 8.24
CA LEU A 133 10.60 2.81 8.71
C LEU A 133 12.05 2.71 9.21
N LEU A 134 13.01 3.33 8.52
CA LEU A 134 14.40 3.34 8.97
C LEU A 134 14.57 4.09 10.30
N ARG A 135 13.87 5.22 10.47
CA ARG A 135 13.83 5.95 11.75
C ARG A 135 13.27 5.09 12.88
N ASP A 136 12.16 4.41 12.62
CA ASP A 136 11.52 3.51 13.59
C ASP A 136 12.47 2.38 14.03
N LEU A 137 13.17 1.75 13.09
CA LEU A 137 14.12 0.66 13.35
C LEU A 137 15.36 1.12 14.11
N LEU A 138 15.80 2.37 13.89
CA LEU A 138 16.97 2.96 14.53
C LEU A 138 16.64 3.66 15.85
N ASP A 139 15.34 3.80 16.18
CA ASP A 139 14.86 4.54 17.35
C ASP A 139 15.32 6.03 17.35
N ILE A 140 15.22 6.70 16.19
CA ILE A 140 15.65 8.10 15.99
C ILE A 140 14.60 9.01 15.35
#